data_AF-A0A654LYA7-F1
#
_entry.id   AF-A0A654LYA7-F1
#
_cell.length_a   1.000
_cell.length_b   1.000
_cell.length_c   1.000
_cell.angle_alpha   90.00
_cell.angle_beta   90.00
_cell.angle_gamma   90.00
#
_symmetry.space_group_name_H-M   'P 1'
#
loop_
_entity.id
_entity.type
_entity.pdbx_description
1 polymer ?
#
loop_
_entity_poly.entity_id
_entity_poly.type
_entity_poly.pdbx_seq_one_letter_code
_entity_poly.pdbx_strand_id
1 'polypeptide(L)' 'MVDLVCEMCYYKGDKTEFEASSDYCRECLCDHAMCPKCGAPYHSATITD' A
#
# COMPACT_ATOMS: atom_id res chain seq x y z
N MET A 1 5.30 -1.31 15.53
CA MET A 1 5.19 -1.01 14.09
C MET A 1 3.89 -1.64 13.63
N VAL A 2 3.08 -0.91 12.86
CA VAL A 2 1.86 -1.46 12.28
C VAL A 2 2.27 -2.08 10.95
N ASP A 3 2.20 -3.41 10.85
CA ASP A 3 2.48 -4.11 9.61
C ASP A 3 1.30 -3.95 8.66
N LEU A 4 1.59 -3.51 7.43
CA LEU A 4 0.63 -3.37 6.36
C LEU A 4 0.68 -4.60 5.47
N VAL A 5 -0.48 -5.18 5.17
CA VAL A 5 -0.58 -6.34 4.28
C VAL A 5 -1.30 -5.95 3.00
N CYS A 6 -0.67 -6.19 1.85
CA CYS A 6 -1.33 -6.03 0.56
C CYS A 6 -2.34 -7.18 0.35
N GLU A 7 -3.61 -6.86 0.16
CA GLU A 7 -4.67 -7.87 -0.05
C GLU A 7 -4.53 -8.63 -1.38
N MET A 8 -3.81 -8.08 -2.36
CA MET A 8 -3.66 -8.67 -3.69
C MET A 8 -2.54 -9.72 -3.75
N CYS A 9 -1.44 -9.50 -3.02
CA CYS A 9 -0.26 -10.38 -3.08
C CYS A 9 0.26 -10.86 -1.72
N TYR A 10 -0.44 -10.51 -0.63
CA TYR A 10 -0.11 -10.84 0.76
C TYR A 10 1.30 -10.40 1.20
N TYR A 11 1.90 -9.45 0.48
CA TYR A 11 3.14 -8.83 0.89
C TYR A 11 2.92 -8.08 2.20
N LYS A 12 3.78 -8.35 3.19
CA LYS A 12 3.82 -7.66 4.47
C LYS A 12 5.00 -6.70 4.46
N GLY A 13 4.73 -5.42 4.69
CA GLY A 13 5.74 -4.38 4.78
C GLY A 13 5.33 -3.31 5.77
N ASP A 14 6.23 -2.36 6.02
CA ASP A 14 5.90 -1.21 6.86
C ASP A 14 5.28 -0.07 6.05
N LYS A 15 4.67 0.89 6.75
CA LYS A 15 4.02 2.05 6.12
C LYS A 15 4.95 2.86 5.22
N THR A 16 6.21 3.00 5.60
CA THR A 16 7.21 3.76 4.85
C THR A 16 7.48 3.14 3.49
N GLU A 17 7.54 1.80 3.40
CA GLU A 17 7.74 1.10 2.12
C GLU A 17 6.59 1.33 1.13
N PHE A 18 5.35 1.34 1.63
CA PHE A 18 4.16 1.59 0.81
C PHE A 18 4.07 3.06 0.38
N GLU A 19 4.37 4.00 1.29
CA GLU A 19 4.42 5.43 0.99
C GLU A 19 5.53 5.76 -0.02
N ALA A 20 6.71 5.15 0.10
CA ALA A 20 7.81 5.30 -0.86
C ALA A 20 7.47 4.74 -2.25
N SER A 21 6.50 3.82 -2.32
CA SER A 21 6.00 3.22 -3.54
C SER A 21 4.74 3.91 -4.08
N SER A 22 4.42 5.12 -3.62
CA SER A 22 3.23 5.84 -4.08
C SER A 22 3.27 6.16 -5.57
N ASP A 23 2.11 6.12 -6.23
CA ASP A 23 1.95 6.50 -7.64
C ASP A 23 0.75 7.44 -7.83
N TYR A 24 0.80 8.25 -8.89
CA TYR A 24 -0.22 9.25 -9.16
C TYR A 24 -1.47 8.61 -9.78
N CYS A 25 -2.59 8.66 -9.05
CA CYS A 25 -3.87 8.18 -9.55
C CYS A 25 -4.52 9.25 -10.44
N ARG A 26 -4.68 8.95 -11.73
CA ARG A 26 -5.33 9.88 -12.69
C ARG A 26 -6.84 10.05 -12.48
N GLU A 27 -7.49 9.12 -11.79
CA GLU A 27 -8.93 9.21 -11.49
C GLU A 27 -9.20 10.13 -10.31
N CYS A 28 -8.40 10.00 -9.24
CA CYS A 28 -8.54 10.81 -8.03
C CYS A 28 -7.72 12.11 -8.09
N LEU A 29 -6.83 12.23 -9.08
CA LEU A 29 -5.89 13.35 -9.27
C LEU A 29 -4.95 13.58 -8.07
N CYS A 30 -4.61 12.52 -7.35
CA CYS A 30 -3.73 12.54 -6.18
C CYS A 30 -2.84 11.28 -6.11
N ASP A 31 -1.76 11.35 -5.33
CA ASP A 31 -0.88 10.20 -5.09
C ASP A 31 -1.50 9.19 -4.12
N HIS A 32 -1.39 7.92 -4.45
CA HIS A 32 -1.82 6.82 -3.59
C HIS A 32 -0.64 5.90 -3.29
N ALA A 33 -0.53 5.47 -2.03
CA ALA A 33 0.42 4.42 -1.67
C ALA A 33 0.12 3.13 -2.45
N MET A 34 1.16 2.53 -3.01
CA MET A 34 1.04 1.29 -3.79
C MET A 34 1.82 0.18 -3.11
N CYS A 35 1.44 -1.07 -3.37
CA CYS A 35 2.23 -2.20 -2.93
C CYS A 35 3.58 -2.23 -3.68
N PRO A 36 4.75 -2.23 -2.98
CA PRO A 36 6.06 -2.28 -3.62
C PRO A 36 6.30 -3.54 -4.45
N LYS A 37 5.55 -4.62 -4.17
CA LYS A 37 5.74 -5.93 -4.81
C LYS A 37 4.91 -6.13 -6.07
N CYS A 38 3.64 -5.73 -6.05
CA CYS A 38 2.73 -5.98 -7.17
C CYS A 38 2.23 -4.72 -7.89
N GLY A 39 2.57 -3.52 -7.38
CA GLY A 39 2.13 -2.26 -7.96
C GLY A 39 0.62 -2.04 -7.92
N ALA A 40 -0.12 -2.82 -7.13
CA ALA A 40 -1.54 -2.59 -6.92
C ALA A 40 -1.76 -1.47 -5.90
N PRO A 41 -2.81 -0.63 -6.07
CA PRO A 41 -3.17 0.37 -5.07
C PRO A 41 -3.44 -0.30 -3.72
N TYR A 42 -2.93 0.31 -2.67
CA TYR A 42 -3.05 -0.22 -1.33
C TYR A 42 -4.42 0.09 -0.74
N HIS A 43 -5.24 -0.94 -0.50
CA HIS A 43 -6.31 -0.89 0.50
C HIS A 43 -5.76 -1.48 1.79
N SER A 44 -5.43 -0.64 2.78
CA SER A 44 -5.07 -1.12 4.11
C SER A 44 -6.25 -1.82 4.77
N ALA A 45 -6.16 -3.14 4.92
CA ALA A 45 -6.69 -3.77 6.12
C ALA A 45 -5.63 -3.63 7.23
N THR A 46 -5.85 -2.73 8.17
CA THR A 46 -5.07 -2.69 9.41
C THR A 46 -5.45 -3.94 10.22
N ILE A 47 -4.56 -4.92 10.34
CA ILE A 47 -4.77 -6.05 11.23
C ILE A 47 -4.46 -5.56 12.65
N THR A 48 -5.48 -5.16 13.39
CA THR A 48 -5.40 -4.99 14.85
C THR A 48 -5.57 -6.37 15.48
N ASP A 49 -4.62 -6.79 16.32
CA ASP A 49 -4.76 -7.95 17.22
C ASP A 49 -5.96 -7.78 18.17
#